data_AF-A0A9E0AGE1-F1
#
_entry.id   AF-A0A9E0AGE1-F1
#
_cell.length_a   1.000
_cell.length_b   1.000
_cell.length_c   1.000
_cell.angle_alpha   90.00
_cell.angle_beta   90.00
_cell.angle_gamma   90.00
#
_symmetry.space_group_name_H-M   'P 1'
#
loop_
_entity.id
_entity.type
_entity.pdbx_description
1 polymer ?
#
loop_
_entity_poly.entity_id
_entity_poly.type
_entity_poly.pdbx_seq_one_letter_code
_entity_poly.pdbx_strand_id
1 'polypeptide(L)'
;MKHLNKLFVAVMMVMGLSSHAQDSNNPWAISFGANAVDTKTSAGGGNNWLDRHFSQPFAVKDNWNILPSVSYLSVSKYVGDNFSFGLAGSVNKIEKYVRFAPTAPGHDSRGYVVSNPGDLMYYGIDATIKYSFMNLINSKVIDPSLSVGGGYTFFGDSSYGTLNPGAGLTFWFTENVGLELATKYKKSFGDRDLSATTPDAPSHFQHTAGIIFKFGGKDTDGDGIYDKDDACPEVAGLKEFNGCPDTDGDGIQDSEDACPTEFGLASLQGCPDRDGDGIADKDDACPDEAGLAALKGCPDADGDGVADKDDKCPTVAGPKANAGCPWPDTDGDSVLDKDDKCPTVKGTVANEGCPEVSDEVVKKLNDY
;
A
#
# COMPACT_ATOMS: atom_id res chain seq x y z
N MET A 1 -29.72 0.41 21.34
CA MET A 1 -28.35 0.06 21.78
C MET A 1 -27.89 -1.36 21.41
N LYS A 2 -28.76 -2.34 21.10
CA LYS A 2 -28.31 -3.73 20.78
C LYS A 2 -27.68 -3.93 19.39
N HIS A 3 -27.82 -2.98 18.46
CA HIS A 3 -27.30 -3.09 17.09
C HIS A 3 -26.01 -2.28 16.84
N LEU A 4 -25.67 -1.33 17.72
CA LEU A 4 -24.48 -0.49 17.56
C LEU A 4 -23.19 -1.30 17.77
N ASN A 5 -23.19 -2.24 18.72
CA ASN A 5 -22.06 -3.14 18.96
C ASN A 5 -21.78 -4.09 17.80
N LYS A 6 -22.81 -4.48 17.04
CA LYS A 6 -22.66 -5.35 15.87
C LYS A 6 -22.10 -4.59 14.67
N LEU A 7 -22.46 -3.32 14.53
CA LEU A 7 -21.90 -2.43 13.50
C LEU A 7 -20.41 -2.16 13.77
N PHE A 8 -20.04 -1.95 15.04
CA PHE A 8 -18.65 -1.70 15.44
C PHE A 8 -17.73 -2.90 15.17
N VAL A 9 -18.23 -4.12 15.44
CA VAL A 9 -17.50 -5.37 15.18
C VAL A 9 -17.43 -5.69 13.69
N ALA A 10 -18.44 -5.32 12.90
CA ALA A 10 -18.42 -5.48 11.45
C ALA A 10 -17.44 -4.50 10.77
N VAL A 11 -17.34 -3.26 11.24
CA VAL A 11 -16.39 -2.27 10.71
C VAL A 11 -14.94 -2.64 11.05
N MET A 12 -14.69 -3.28 12.21
CA MET A 12 -13.35 -3.77 12.59
C MET A 12 -12.88 -5.00 11.79
N MET A 13 -13.78 -5.79 11.22
CA MET A 13 -13.39 -7.00 10.46
C MET A 13 -13.11 -6.77 8.97
N VAL A 14 -13.42 -5.58 8.43
CA VAL A 14 -13.33 -5.30 6.99
C VAL A 14 -12.04 -4.57 6.59
N MET A 15 -11.18 -4.16 7.53
CA MET A 15 -9.98 -3.39 7.21
C MET A 15 -8.72 -4.25 7.32
N GLY A 16 -8.18 -4.62 6.15
CA GLY A 16 -6.98 -5.41 5.95
C GLY A 16 -5.72 -4.80 6.59
N LEU A 17 -4.77 -5.67 6.86
CA LEU A 17 -3.65 -5.49 7.79
C LEU A 17 -2.39 -4.94 7.09
N SER A 18 -2.05 -3.67 7.33
CA SER A 18 -0.68 -3.14 7.18
C SER A 18 -0.47 -1.83 7.98
N SER A 19 -0.64 -1.87 9.30
CA SER A 19 -0.57 -0.68 10.18
C SER A 19 0.81 0.03 10.21
N HIS A 20 0.85 1.27 9.76
CA HIS A 20 1.94 2.23 9.99
C HIS A 20 1.49 3.35 10.96
N ALA A 21 2.44 3.95 11.69
CA ALA A 21 2.24 5.09 12.61
C ALA A 21 1.74 6.35 11.86
N GLN A 22 1.69 7.54 12.47
CA GLN A 22 1.70 8.74 11.60
C GLN A 22 2.99 8.67 10.80
N ASP A 23 2.86 8.55 9.49
CA ASP A 23 3.95 8.31 8.57
C ASP A 23 3.94 9.38 7.48
N SER A 24 4.89 9.33 6.56
CA SER A 24 4.90 10.23 5.41
C SER A 24 3.65 10.10 4.53
N ASN A 25 2.94 8.96 4.61
CA ASN A 25 1.71 8.73 3.86
C ASN A 25 0.57 9.57 4.40
N ASN A 26 0.30 9.54 5.71
CA ASN A 26 -0.82 10.27 6.30
C ASN A 26 -0.32 11.39 7.22
N PRO A 27 0.07 12.54 6.64
CA PRO A 27 0.74 13.59 7.37
C PRO A 27 -0.18 14.32 8.34
N TRP A 28 -1.50 14.24 8.20
CA TRP A 28 -2.42 14.91 9.11
C TRP A 28 -3.10 13.92 10.04
N ALA A 29 -3.41 14.36 11.25
CA ALA A 29 -4.33 13.64 12.11
C ALA A 29 -5.22 14.58 12.91
N ILE A 30 -6.43 14.11 13.18
CA ILE A 30 -7.39 14.74 14.07
C ILE A 30 -7.67 13.78 15.23
N SER A 31 -7.59 14.26 16.46
CA SER A 31 -7.88 13.51 17.69
C SER A 31 -8.96 14.24 18.48
N PHE A 32 -10.02 13.55 18.88
CA PHE A 32 -11.09 14.15 19.69
C PHE A 32 -11.66 13.15 20.68
N GLY A 33 -12.16 13.66 21.80
CA GLY A 33 -12.71 12.80 22.83
C GLY A 33 -12.92 13.53 24.14
N ALA A 34 -12.76 12.80 25.24
CA ALA A 34 -12.94 13.31 26.58
C ALA A 34 -11.63 13.83 27.17
N ASN A 35 -11.74 14.89 27.94
CA ASN A 35 -10.67 15.52 28.69
C ASN A 35 -10.99 15.47 30.18
N ALA A 36 -9.96 15.22 30.98
CA ALA A 36 -10.01 15.21 32.43
C ALA A 36 -8.95 16.14 33.02
N VAL A 37 -9.34 16.97 33.98
CA VAL A 37 -8.44 17.90 34.69
C VAL A 37 -8.29 17.48 36.15
N ASP A 38 -7.05 17.19 36.55
CA ASP A 38 -6.69 16.86 37.93
C ASP A 38 -6.09 18.09 38.62
N THR A 39 -6.85 18.65 39.57
CA THR A 39 -6.49 19.85 40.33
C THR A 39 -5.71 19.56 41.61
N LYS A 40 -5.49 18.28 41.97
CA LYS A 40 -4.69 17.90 43.15
C LYS A 40 -3.26 18.33 42.99
N THR A 41 -2.73 18.22 41.78
CA THR A 41 -1.37 18.60 41.50
C THR A 41 -1.20 20.06 41.86
N SER A 42 -0.11 20.37 42.57
CA SER A 42 0.14 21.73 43.02
C SER A 42 -0.84 22.23 44.11
N ALA A 43 -1.75 21.45 44.68
CA ALA A 43 -2.71 21.91 45.72
C ALA A 43 -2.08 22.40 47.05
N GLY A 44 -0.74 22.34 47.19
CA GLY A 44 0.00 22.64 48.43
C GLY A 44 0.24 21.39 49.28
N GLY A 45 0.72 21.56 50.51
CA GLY A 45 1.00 20.44 51.44
C GLY A 45 2.20 19.60 51.04
N GLY A 46 2.27 18.35 51.49
CA GLY A 46 3.30 17.37 51.11
C GLY A 46 4.73 17.63 51.61
N ASN A 47 5.51 16.56 51.69
CA ASN A 47 6.86 16.54 52.30
C ASN A 47 7.94 17.11 51.37
N ASN A 48 7.72 17.07 50.05
CA ASN A 48 8.65 17.57 49.04
C ASN A 48 7.92 17.91 47.73
N TRP A 49 8.67 18.38 46.72
CA TRP A 49 8.12 18.74 45.41
C TRP A 49 7.42 17.57 44.70
N LEU A 50 8.01 16.37 44.72
CA LEU A 50 7.42 15.19 44.08
C LEU A 50 6.08 14.82 44.72
N ASP A 51 6.02 14.82 46.05
CA ASP A 51 4.79 14.55 46.79
C ASP A 51 3.68 15.56 46.45
N ARG A 52 4.01 16.86 46.46
CA ARG A 52 3.07 17.94 46.08
C ARG A 52 2.47 17.75 44.69
N HIS A 53 3.27 17.31 43.74
CA HIS A 53 2.85 17.25 42.33
C HIS A 53 2.29 15.87 41.92
N PHE A 54 2.71 14.77 42.57
CA PHE A 54 2.47 13.42 42.06
C PHE A 54 1.87 12.43 43.06
N SER A 55 1.60 12.79 44.33
CA SER A 55 1.21 11.78 45.33
C SER A 55 -0.20 11.16 45.24
N GLN A 56 -1.01 11.48 44.21
CA GLN A 56 -2.34 10.87 44.00
C GLN A 56 -2.78 10.91 42.52
N PRO A 57 -1.94 10.50 41.57
CA PRO A 57 -2.20 10.76 40.15
C PRO A 57 -3.38 9.93 39.60
N PHE A 58 -3.82 8.91 40.33
CA PHE A 58 -4.90 8.00 39.94
C PHE A 58 -6.12 8.05 40.87
N ALA A 59 -6.22 9.04 41.76
CA ALA A 59 -7.40 9.24 42.60
C ALA A 59 -8.54 9.88 41.78
N VAL A 60 -8.96 9.19 40.72
CA VAL A 60 -9.89 9.69 39.69
C VAL A 60 -11.20 10.16 40.29
N LYS A 61 -11.74 9.41 41.26
CA LYS A 61 -13.03 9.75 41.89
C LYS A 61 -12.97 11.05 42.67
N ASP A 62 -11.82 11.38 43.24
CA ASP A 62 -11.69 12.47 44.20
C ASP A 62 -11.12 13.74 43.55
N ASN A 63 -10.20 13.58 42.60
CA ASN A 63 -9.38 14.69 42.09
C ASN A 63 -9.69 15.07 40.64
N TRP A 64 -10.26 14.16 39.84
CA TRP A 64 -10.46 14.39 38.41
C TRP A 64 -11.82 15.00 38.11
N ASN A 65 -11.78 16.01 37.25
CA ASN A 65 -12.94 16.65 36.64
C ASN A 65 -13.06 16.14 35.21
N ILE A 66 -14.08 15.33 34.94
CA ILE A 66 -14.27 14.70 33.63
C ILE A 66 -15.54 15.28 33.02
N LEU A 67 -15.42 15.86 31.83
CA LEU A 67 -16.58 16.23 31.05
C LEU A 67 -16.90 15.07 30.07
N PRO A 68 -17.97 14.28 30.28
CA PRO A 68 -18.23 13.04 29.54
C PRO A 68 -18.74 13.26 28.10
N SER A 69 -18.51 14.45 27.53
CA SER A 69 -18.76 14.80 26.13
C SER A 69 -17.45 14.99 25.38
N VAL A 70 -17.52 15.23 24.07
CA VAL A 70 -16.36 15.73 23.32
C VAL A 70 -15.93 17.05 23.95
N SER A 71 -14.77 17.04 24.57
CA SER A 71 -14.24 18.11 25.44
C SER A 71 -12.78 18.41 25.14
N TYR A 72 -12.18 17.74 24.15
CA TYR A 72 -11.01 18.24 23.45
C TYR A 72 -11.07 17.89 21.96
N LEU A 73 -10.35 18.70 21.18
CA LEU A 73 -10.06 18.48 19.78
C LEU A 73 -8.60 18.83 19.55
N SER A 74 -7.87 17.98 18.84
CA SER A 74 -6.49 18.23 18.43
C SER A 74 -6.34 17.96 16.94
N VAL A 75 -5.55 18.80 16.29
CA VAL A 75 -5.09 18.61 14.93
C VAL A 75 -3.57 18.57 14.97
N SER A 76 -2.97 17.52 14.42
CA SER A 76 -1.52 17.38 14.33
C SER A 76 -1.08 17.10 12.90
N LYS A 77 0.12 17.55 12.58
CA LYS A 77 0.80 17.25 11.34
C LYS A 77 2.13 16.54 11.63
N TYR A 78 2.38 15.42 10.97
CA TYR A 78 3.69 14.77 10.90
C TYR A 78 4.68 15.70 10.17
N VAL A 79 5.85 15.89 10.76
CA VAL A 79 6.88 16.81 10.24
C VAL A 79 8.20 16.12 9.91
N GLY A 80 8.28 14.80 10.01
CA GLY A 80 9.47 14.00 9.73
C GLY A 80 10.11 13.38 10.98
N ASP A 81 10.92 12.34 10.79
CA ASP A 81 11.72 11.68 11.84
C ASP A 81 10.94 11.31 13.12
N ASN A 82 9.71 10.78 12.97
CA ASN A 82 8.80 10.44 14.08
C ASN A 82 8.27 11.64 14.88
N PHE A 83 8.49 12.87 14.41
CA PHE A 83 7.96 14.07 15.02
C PHE A 83 6.63 14.49 14.40
N SER A 84 5.72 14.97 15.25
CA SER A 84 4.49 15.63 14.86
C SER A 84 4.34 16.95 15.61
N PHE A 85 3.89 17.99 14.92
CA PHE A 85 3.47 19.25 15.52
C PHE A 85 1.95 19.32 15.55
N GLY A 86 1.35 19.72 16.66
CA GLY A 86 -0.10 19.82 16.76
C GLY A 86 -0.59 20.97 17.60
N LEU A 87 -1.84 21.36 17.32
CA LEU A 87 -2.62 22.29 18.11
C LEU A 87 -3.77 21.51 18.76
N ALA A 88 -4.10 21.86 20.00
CA ALA A 88 -5.22 21.27 20.72
C ALA A 88 -6.03 22.35 21.43
N GLY A 89 -7.36 22.24 21.34
CA GLY A 89 -8.31 22.98 22.14
C GLY A 89 -8.99 22.02 23.12
N SER A 90 -9.23 22.47 24.35
CA SER A 90 -9.94 21.70 25.37
C SER A 90 -10.84 22.56 26.22
N VAL A 91 -11.91 21.97 26.71
CA VAL A 91 -12.89 22.56 27.62
C VAL A 91 -13.16 21.60 28.77
N ASN A 92 -13.43 22.11 29.96
CA ASN A 92 -13.89 21.32 31.09
C ASN A 92 -14.70 22.18 32.06
N LYS A 93 -15.45 21.54 32.95
CA LYS A 93 -16.09 22.17 34.11
C LYS A 93 -15.47 21.61 35.37
N ILE A 94 -15.00 22.49 36.25
CA ILE A 94 -14.31 22.10 37.49
C ILE A 94 -15.34 22.01 38.62
N GLU A 95 -15.75 20.80 38.96
CA GLU A 95 -16.66 20.52 40.07
C GLU A 95 -15.92 20.09 41.34
N LYS A 96 -14.66 19.67 41.20
CA LYS A 96 -13.78 19.19 42.27
C LYS A 96 -12.49 19.99 42.24
N TYR A 97 -12.33 20.83 43.25
CA TYR A 97 -11.13 21.59 43.48
C TYR A 97 -10.43 21.11 44.75
N VAL A 98 -9.18 20.67 44.61
CA VAL A 98 -8.37 20.14 45.72
C VAL A 98 -7.48 21.24 46.27
N ARG A 99 -7.54 21.46 47.59
CA ARG A 99 -6.66 22.41 48.28
C ARG A 99 -6.09 21.82 49.56
N PHE A 100 -4.88 22.24 49.93
CA PHE A 100 -4.30 21.88 51.22
C PHE A 100 -4.83 22.80 52.31
N ALA A 101 -5.63 22.25 53.22
CA ALA A 101 -6.22 22.94 54.36
C ALA A 101 -6.31 21.97 55.56
N PRO A 102 -5.18 21.67 56.24
CA PRO A 102 -5.10 20.62 57.25
C PRO A 102 -5.90 20.90 58.53
N THR A 103 -6.39 22.13 58.70
CA THR A 103 -7.22 22.54 59.85
C THR A 103 -8.69 22.71 59.49
N ALA A 104 -9.06 22.60 58.20
CA ALA A 104 -10.44 22.80 57.76
C ALA A 104 -11.31 21.56 58.04
N PRO A 105 -12.60 21.74 58.38
CA PRO A 105 -13.52 20.61 58.47
C PRO A 105 -13.60 19.83 57.15
N GLY A 106 -13.56 18.49 57.22
CA GLY A 106 -13.62 17.63 56.04
C GLY A 106 -12.28 17.39 55.32
N HIS A 107 -11.14 17.74 55.94
CA HIS A 107 -9.83 17.36 55.42
C HIS A 107 -9.59 15.85 55.54
N ASP A 108 -8.89 15.27 54.57
CA ASP A 108 -8.43 13.88 54.63
C ASP A 108 -7.25 13.72 55.60
N SER A 109 -6.78 12.50 55.83
CA SER A 109 -5.64 12.22 56.72
C SER A 109 -4.32 12.89 56.34
N ARG A 110 -4.26 13.52 55.15
CA ARG A 110 -3.10 14.22 54.59
C ARG A 110 -3.29 15.73 54.60
N GLY A 111 -4.43 16.24 55.06
CA GLY A 111 -4.74 17.65 55.16
C GLY A 111 -5.32 18.27 53.89
N TYR A 112 -5.81 17.47 52.93
CA TYR A 112 -6.44 17.95 51.71
C TYR A 112 -7.96 18.01 51.84
N VAL A 113 -8.56 19.05 51.29
CA VAL A 113 -10.01 19.20 51.18
C VAL A 113 -10.39 19.26 49.70
N VAL A 114 -11.38 18.47 49.31
CA VAL A 114 -12.02 18.56 48.00
C VAL A 114 -13.31 19.37 48.16
N SER A 115 -13.40 20.49 47.46
CA SER A 115 -14.57 21.37 47.49
C SER A 115 -15.08 21.67 46.09
N ASN A 116 -16.38 21.91 45.96
CA ASN A 116 -16.96 22.41 44.73
C ASN A 116 -16.71 23.93 44.63
N PRO A 117 -15.97 24.41 43.61
CA PRO A 117 -15.61 25.81 43.47
C PRO A 117 -16.75 26.68 42.88
N GLY A 118 -17.91 26.11 42.57
CA GLY A 118 -19.03 26.80 41.93
C GLY A 118 -18.99 26.70 40.41
N ASP A 119 -19.25 27.80 39.71
CA ASP A 119 -19.26 27.83 38.25
C ASP A 119 -17.87 28.16 37.70
N LEU A 120 -16.97 27.17 37.77
CA LEU A 120 -15.60 27.31 37.31
C LEU A 120 -15.38 26.55 36.00
N MET A 121 -15.22 27.32 34.92
CA MET A 121 -14.95 26.78 33.59
C MET A 121 -13.44 26.75 33.30
N TYR A 122 -13.04 25.73 32.55
CA TYR A 122 -11.69 25.51 32.08
C TYR A 122 -11.67 25.56 30.56
N TYR A 123 -10.72 26.33 29.99
CA TYR A 123 -10.39 26.28 28.57
C TYR A 123 -8.87 26.20 28.40
N GLY A 124 -8.41 25.35 27.49
CA GLY A 124 -6.99 25.21 27.18
C GLY A 124 -6.75 25.27 25.69
N ILE A 125 -5.75 26.05 25.27
CA ILE A 125 -5.21 26.05 23.91
C ILE A 125 -3.74 25.67 24.00
N ASP A 126 -3.34 24.57 23.37
CA ASP A 126 -2.00 24.01 23.49
C ASP A 126 -1.36 23.77 22.12
N ALA A 127 -0.11 24.21 21.98
CA ALA A 127 0.77 23.79 20.90
C ALA A 127 1.69 22.68 21.43
N THR A 128 1.77 21.55 20.72
CA THR A 128 2.46 20.35 21.19
C THR A 128 3.38 19.82 20.09
N ILE A 129 4.62 19.51 20.45
CA ILE A 129 5.52 18.67 19.67
C ILE A 129 5.47 17.26 20.28
N LYS A 130 5.15 16.26 19.47
CA LYS A 130 5.07 14.85 19.85
C LYS A 130 6.16 14.07 19.13
N TYR A 131 6.83 13.17 19.85
CA TYR A 131 7.74 12.18 19.29
C TYR A 131 7.13 10.79 19.48
N SER A 132 6.96 10.06 18.38
CA SER A 132 6.46 8.68 18.36
C SER A 132 7.62 7.69 18.50
N PHE A 133 7.46 6.70 19.39
CA PHE A 133 8.42 5.61 19.54
C PHE A 133 8.02 4.38 18.71
N MET A 134 6.89 4.39 18.00
CA MET A 134 6.33 3.25 17.29
C MET A 134 7.35 2.59 16.33
N ASN A 135 8.03 3.41 15.52
CA ASN A 135 9.07 2.94 14.59
C ASN A 135 10.31 2.43 15.34
N LEU A 136 10.69 3.06 16.45
CA LEU A 136 11.86 2.64 17.25
C LEU A 136 11.66 1.25 17.87
N ILE A 137 10.44 0.94 18.30
CA ILE A 137 10.09 -0.37 18.89
C ILE A 137 9.58 -1.38 17.84
N ASN A 138 9.63 -1.03 16.55
CA ASN A 138 9.12 -1.82 15.43
C ASN A 138 7.68 -2.33 15.66
N SER A 139 6.83 -1.50 16.26
CA SER A 139 5.45 -1.82 16.58
C SER A 139 4.52 -1.35 15.49
N LYS A 140 3.46 -2.12 15.30
CA LYS A 140 2.39 -1.91 14.32
C LYS A 140 1.07 -1.49 14.98
N VAL A 141 0.88 -1.89 16.23
CA VAL A 141 -0.39 -1.71 16.96
C VAL A 141 -0.30 -0.66 18.05
N ILE A 142 0.87 -0.50 18.65
CA ILE A 142 1.08 0.35 19.84
C ILE A 142 2.09 1.44 19.50
N ASP A 143 1.72 2.68 19.79
CA ASP A 143 2.54 3.88 19.61
C ASP A 143 2.70 4.62 20.93
N PRO A 144 3.72 4.28 21.73
CA PRO A 144 4.14 5.10 22.86
C PRO A 144 4.72 6.41 22.33
N SER A 145 4.42 7.52 23.01
CA SER A 145 4.91 8.84 22.61
C SER A 145 5.28 9.70 23.80
N LEU A 146 6.24 10.59 23.59
CA LEU A 146 6.53 11.69 24.49
C LEU A 146 6.16 13.00 23.80
N SER A 147 5.80 13.99 24.59
CA SER A 147 5.44 15.30 24.06
C SER A 147 5.92 16.42 24.96
N VAL A 148 6.18 17.56 24.35
CA VAL A 148 6.45 18.83 25.03
C VAL A 148 5.73 19.93 24.29
N GLY A 149 5.15 20.86 25.01
CA GLY A 149 4.34 21.91 24.41
C GLY A 149 4.25 23.15 25.26
N GLY A 150 3.82 24.24 24.63
CA GLY A 150 3.40 25.45 25.32
C GLY A 150 1.88 25.57 25.24
N GLY A 151 1.27 26.15 26.25
CA GLY A 151 -0.18 26.35 26.26
C GLY A 151 -0.58 27.66 26.89
N TYR A 152 -1.84 28.03 26.66
CA TYR A 152 -2.52 29.08 27.37
C TYR A 152 -3.79 28.50 27.97
N THR A 153 -3.94 28.67 29.29
CA THR A 153 -5.06 28.12 30.06
C THR A 153 -5.89 29.27 30.62
N PHE A 154 -7.21 29.16 30.45
CA PHE A 154 -8.20 30.02 31.06
C PHE A 154 -8.91 29.20 32.15
N PHE A 155 -8.90 29.70 33.38
CA PHE A 155 -9.41 29.02 34.57
C PHE A 155 -10.30 30.00 35.34
N GLY A 156 -11.60 30.01 35.01
CA GLY A 156 -12.50 31.09 35.43
C GLY A 156 -12.03 32.43 34.86
N ASP A 157 -11.82 33.41 35.74
CA ASP A 157 -11.38 34.76 35.37
C ASP A 157 -9.84 34.88 35.23
N SER A 158 -9.08 33.84 35.63
CA SER A 158 -7.62 33.82 35.51
C SER A 158 -7.19 33.22 34.17
N SER A 159 -6.11 33.75 33.60
CA SER A 159 -5.49 33.21 32.38
C SER A 159 -3.97 33.25 32.44
N TYR A 160 -3.32 32.15 32.07
CA TYR A 160 -1.88 31.99 32.25
C TYR A 160 -1.24 31.06 31.22
N GLY A 161 0.04 31.31 30.93
CA GLY A 161 0.86 30.46 30.09
C GLY A 161 1.36 29.21 30.82
N THR A 162 1.50 28.11 30.10
CA THR A 162 1.97 26.83 30.64
C THR A 162 3.04 26.16 29.79
N LEU A 163 3.94 25.42 30.44
CA LEU A 163 4.82 24.44 29.81
C LEU A 163 4.25 23.04 30.09
N ASN A 164 4.08 22.25 29.04
CA ASN A 164 3.28 21.04 29.03
C ASN A 164 4.09 19.80 28.60
N PRO A 165 5.03 19.28 29.42
CA PRO A 165 5.57 17.95 29.17
C PRO A 165 4.45 16.91 29.32
N GLY A 166 4.46 15.90 28.46
CA GLY A 166 3.45 14.85 28.46
C GLY A 166 3.94 13.55 27.87
N ALA A 167 3.15 12.51 28.12
CA ALA A 167 3.33 11.19 27.54
C ALA A 167 2.00 10.71 26.96
N GLY A 168 2.07 9.91 25.91
CA GLY A 168 0.90 9.34 25.27
C GLY A 168 1.11 7.89 24.87
N LEU A 169 -0.01 7.21 24.64
CA LEU A 169 -0.07 5.86 24.14
C LEU A 169 -1.23 5.78 23.17
N THR A 170 -0.93 5.49 21.91
CA THR A 170 -1.96 5.26 20.90
C THR A 170 -2.05 3.79 20.57
N PHE A 171 -3.27 3.26 20.56
CA PHE A 171 -3.58 1.91 20.10
C PHE A 171 -4.24 2.00 18.74
N TRP A 172 -3.56 1.53 17.69
CA TRP A 172 -4.07 1.52 16.33
C TRP A 172 -4.97 0.30 16.12
N PHE A 173 -6.23 0.55 15.74
CA PHE A 173 -7.16 -0.49 15.32
C PHE A 173 -7.04 -0.80 13.83
N THR A 174 -6.68 0.22 13.06
CA THR A 174 -6.44 0.20 11.60
C THR A 174 -5.25 1.12 11.29
N GLU A 175 -4.84 1.23 10.03
CA GLU A 175 -3.79 2.16 9.58
C GLU A 175 -4.10 3.63 9.94
N ASN A 176 -5.37 4.00 9.86
CA ASN A 176 -5.81 5.39 9.95
C ASN A 176 -6.60 5.69 11.23
N VAL A 177 -7.07 4.69 11.97
CA VAL A 177 -7.93 4.89 13.15
C VAL A 177 -7.34 4.22 14.39
N GLY A 178 -7.24 4.98 15.48
CA GLY A 178 -6.76 4.50 16.77
C GLY A 178 -7.44 5.15 17.96
N LEU A 179 -7.14 4.63 19.15
CA LEU A 179 -7.48 5.23 20.44
C LEU A 179 -6.22 5.86 21.04
N GLU A 180 -6.22 7.17 21.23
CA GLU A 180 -5.13 7.92 21.84
C GLU A 180 -5.45 8.20 23.32
N LEU A 181 -4.53 7.78 24.19
CA LEU A 181 -4.51 8.13 25.60
C LEU A 181 -3.32 9.06 25.82
N ALA A 182 -3.52 10.23 26.40
CA ALA A 182 -2.45 11.18 26.68
C ALA A 182 -2.57 11.78 28.07
N THR A 183 -1.43 12.06 28.68
CA THR A 183 -1.31 12.77 29.94
C THR A 183 -0.30 13.90 29.79
N LYS A 184 -0.67 15.12 30.20
CA LYS A 184 0.16 16.31 30.16
C LYS A 184 0.21 16.95 31.54
N TYR A 185 1.41 17.27 32.00
CA TYR A 185 1.58 18.09 33.19
C TYR A 185 1.63 19.56 32.77
N LYS A 186 0.58 20.33 33.03
CA LYS A 186 0.55 21.76 32.68
C LYS A 186 1.19 22.57 33.79
N LYS A 187 2.47 22.88 33.64
CA LYS A 187 3.22 23.71 34.59
C LYS A 187 2.92 25.18 34.32
N SER A 188 2.26 25.83 35.27
CA SER A 188 1.99 27.27 35.26
C SER A 188 3.19 28.10 35.75
N PHE A 189 3.31 29.31 35.19
CA PHE A 189 4.28 30.34 35.58
C PHE A 189 3.64 31.61 36.15
N GLY A 190 2.31 31.64 36.34
CA GLY A 190 1.62 32.79 36.95
C GLY A 190 1.89 32.92 38.46
N ASP A 191 1.68 34.12 38.99
CA ASP A 191 1.79 34.40 40.42
C ASP A 191 0.73 33.62 41.20
N ARG A 192 1.17 32.89 42.22
CA ARG A 192 0.31 31.92 42.92
C ARG A 192 -0.22 32.50 44.22
N ASP A 193 -1.52 32.76 44.29
CA ASP A 193 -2.19 33.01 45.56
C ASP A 193 -2.66 31.68 46.19
N LEU A 194 -2.05 31.31 47.31
CA LEU A 194 -2.39 30.11 48.08
C LEU A 194 -3.56 30.30 49.05
N SER A 195 -3.95 31.54 49.30
CA SER A 195 -4.96 31.90 50.30
C SER A 195 -6.39 31.89 49.73
N ALA A 196 -6.52 31.96 48.41
CA ALA A 196 -7.79 31.90 47.71
C ALA A 196 -8.41 30.49 47.73
N THR A 197 -9.74 30.41 47.69
CA THR A 197 -10.50 29.15 47.53
C THR A 197 -10.17 28.43 46.23
N THR A 198 -9.76 29.20 45.21
CA THR A 198 -9.18 28.76 43.95
C THR A 198 -7.90 29.56 43.72
N PRO A 199 -6.71 28.95 43.81
CA PRO A 199 -5.44 29.59 43.53
C PRO A 199 -5.40 30.21 42.15
N ASP A 200 -4.72 31.35 42.08
CA ASP A 200 -4.38 31.96 40.81
C ASP A 200 -3.30 31.12 40.10
N ALA A 201 -3.52 30.86 38.82
CA ALA A 201 -2.63 30.13 37.93
C ALA A 201 -2.14 28.73 38.42
N PRO A 202 -3.04 27.77 38.77
CA PRO A 202 -2.63 26.47 39.28
C PRO A 202 -2.01 25.58 38.17
N SER A 203 -0.92 24.89 38.53
CA SER A 203 -0.40 23.79 37.71
C SER A 203 -1.24 22.54 37.94
N HIS A 204 -1.55 21.78 36.90
CA HIS A 204 -2.48 20.64 36.96
C HIS A 204 -2.07 19.54 35.99
N PHE A 205 -2.62 18.33 36.15
CA PHE A 205 -2.58 17.34 35.08
C PHE A 205 -3.80 17.45 34.20
N GLN A 206 -3.57 17.20 32.92
CA GLN A 206 -4.60 17.04 31.91
C GLN A 206 -4.48 15.65 31.31
N HIS A 207 -5.56 14.88 31.36
CA HIS A 207 -5.63 13.56 30.74
C HIS A 207 -6.65 13.59 29.60
N THR A 208 -6.28 13.06 28.45
CA THR A 208 -7.15 12.99 27.27
C THR A 208 -7.30 11.54 26.84
N ALA A 209 -8.52 11.16 26.47
CA ALA A 209 -8.81 9.88 25.88
C ALA A 209 -9.77 10.10 24.70
N GLY A 210 -9.36 9.70 23.50
CA GLY A 210 -10.14 9.98 22.31
C GLY A 210 -9.74 9.16 21.10
N ILE A 211 -10.57 9.25 20.07
CA ILE A 211 -10.30 8.58 18.80
C ILE A 211 -9.43 9.50 17.97
N ILE A 212 -8.38 8.94 17.37
CA ILE A 212 -7.47 9.62 16.46
C ILE A 212 -7.63 9.05 15.06
N PHE A 213 -7.76 9.95 14.08
CA PHE A 213 -7.87 9.67 12.66
C PHE A 213 -6.68 10.27 11.94
N LYS A 214 -5.96 9.49 11.14
CA LYS A 214 -4.92 9.97 10.22
C LYS A 214 -5.45 10.07 8.79
N PHE A 215 -4.97 11.06 8.06
CA PHE A 215 -5.34 11.29 6.67
C PHE A 215 -4.29 12.14 5.95
N GLY A 216 -4.48 12.30 4.65
CA GLY A 216 -3.69 13.20 3.81
C GLY A 216 -2.72 12.50 2.87
N GLY A 217 -2.75 11.17 2.80
CA GLY A 217 -2.10 10.43 1.72
C GLY A 217 -2.83 10.65 0.39
N LYS A 218 -2.04 10.75 -0.68
CA LYS A 218 -2.53 10.86 -2.05
C LYS A 218 -2.53 9.45 -2.64
N ASP A 219 -3.67 9.05 -3.16
CA ASP A 219 -3.96 7.81 -3.89
C ASP A 219 -4.80 8.29 -5.08
N THR A 220 -4.16 8.36 -6.23
CA THR A 220 -4.67 9.11 -7.40
C THR A 220 -5.65 8.28 -8.22
N ASP A 221 -5.41 6.97 -8.33
CA ASP A 221 -6.26 6.04 -9.08
C ASP A 221 -7.23 5.24 -8.18
N GLY A 222 -7.04 5.30 -6.85
CA GLY A 222 -7.97 4.77 -5.88
C GLY A 222 -7.87 3.26 -5.68
N ASP A 223 -6.71 2.66 -5.97
CA ASP A 223 -6.49 1.22 -5.81
C ASP A 223 -6.19 0.80 -4.35
N GLY A 224 -6.03 1.79 -3.47
CA GLY A 224 -5.72 1.60 -2.06
C GLY A 224 -4.23 1.59 -1.73
N ILE A 225 -3.37 1.88 -2.70
CA ILE A 225 -1.93 2.06 -2.56
C ILE A 225 -1.65 3.55 -2.75
N TYR A 226 -0.92 4.16 -1.81
CA TYR A 226 -0.61 5.58 -1.91
C TYR A 226 0.40 5.81 -3.05
N ASP A 227 0.29 6.93 -3.79
CA ASP A 227 1.14 7.30 -4.93
C ASP A 227 2.66 7.12 -4.69
N LYS A 228 3.11 7.21 -3.43
CA LYS A 228 4.52 7.06 -3.06
C LYS A 228 4.99 5.62 -2.78
N ASP A 229 4.06 4.70 -2.59
CA ASP A 229 4.29 3.25 -2.52
C ASP A 229 3.78 2.53 -3.80
N ASP A 230 3.14 3.27 -4.72
CA ASP A 230 2.56 2.78 -5.96
C ASP A 230 3.54 2.90 -7.14
N ALA A 231 3.74 1.80 -7.86
CA ALA A 231 4.56 1.73 -9.06
C ALA A 231 3.85 2.27 -10.31
N CYS A 232 2.52 2.29 -10.31
CA CYS A 232 1.66 2.78 -11.38
C CYS A 232 0.61 3.79 -10.89
N PRO A 233 0.99 4.97 -10.32
CA PRO A 233 0.09 5.87 -9.58
C PRO A 233 -1.09 6.51 -10.35
N GLU A 234 -1.22 6.25 -11.66
CA GLU A 234 -2.30 6.80 -12.47
C GLU A 234 -3.26 5.70 -12.96
N VAL A 235 -2.97 4.43 -12.68
CA VAL A 235 -3.69 3.27 -13.19
C VAL A 235 -3.83 2.24 -12.08
N ALA A 236 -5.06 2.09 -11.60
CA ALA A 236 -5.36 1.20 -10.50
C ALA A 236 -4.89 -0.23 -10.78
N GLY A 237 -4.15 -0.81 -9.84
CA GLY A 237 -3.60 -2.14 -10.01
C GLY A 237 -3.71 -3.05 -8.78
N LEU A 238 -2.91 -4.09 -8.81
CA LEU A 238 -2.91 -5.14 -7.79
C LEU A 238 -1.78 -4.90 -6.78
N LYS A 239 -2.07 -5.17 -5.51
CA LYS A 239 -1.08 -5.10 -4.43
C LYS A 239 0.11 -6.05 -4.65
N GLU A 240 -0.09 -7.15 -5.36
CA GLU A 240 0.99 -8.09 -5.71
C GLU A 240 2.03 -7.44 -6.65
N PHE A 241 1.59 -6.52 -7.50
CA PHE A 241 2.41 -5.77 -8.45
C PHE A 241 2.66 -4.33 -8.01
N ASN A 242 2.57 -4.05 -6.70
CA ASN A 242 2.74 -2.72 -6.12
C ASN A 242 1.90 -1.63 -6.81
N GLY A 243 0.66 -1.93 -7.17
CA GLY A 243 -0.28 -0.97 -7.79
C GLY A 243 -0.27 -0.97 -9.31
N CYS A 244 0.49 -1.86 -9.95
CA CYS A 244 0.39 -2.05 -11.40
C CYS A 244 -0.70 -3.06 -11.79
N PRO A 245 -1.36 -2.86 -12.93
CA PRO A 245 -2.39 -3.76 -13.44
C PRO A 245 -1.79 -5.04 -14.05
N ASP A 246 -2.61 -6.09 -14.03
CA ASP A 246 -2.47 -7.36 -14.76
C ASP A 246 -3.87 -7.63 -15.32
N THR A 247 -4.07 -7.25 -16.58
CA THR A 247 -5.38 -7.10 -17.21
C THR A 247 -6.01 -8.46 -17.55
N ASP A 248 -5.21 -9.45 -17.95
CA ASP A 248 -5.70 -10.80 -18.29
C ASP A 248 -5.51 -11.83 -17.15
N GLY A 249 -4.75 -11.49 -16.12
CA GLY A 249 -4.60 -12.29 -14.91
C GLY A 249 -3.66 -13.48 -15.08
N ASP A 250 -2.70 -13.41 -16.01
CA ASP A 250 -1.71 -14.47 -16.23
C ASP A 250 -0.54 -14.45 -15.24
N GLY A 251 -0.47 -13.41 -14.40
CA GLY A 251 0.55 -13.22 -13.38
C GLY A 251 1.74 -12.38 -13.84
N ILE A 252 1.67 -11.76 -15.02
CA ILE A 252 2.64 -10.80 -15.53
C ILE A 252 1.96 -9.42 -15.58
N GLN A 253 2.63 -8.41 -15.03
CA GLN A 253 2.07 -7.06 -15.08
C GLN A 253 2.02 -6.53 -16.52
N ASP A 254 1.01 -5.72 -16.86
CA ASP A 254 0.76 -5.22 -18.23
C ASP A 254 1.98 -4.53 -18.86
N SER A 255 2.86 -3.94 -18.04
CA SER A 255 4.08 -3.26 -18.50
C SER A 255 5.23 -4.20 -18.88
N GLU A 256 5.18 -5.44 -18.42
CA GLU A 256 6.15 -6.52 -18.71
C GLU A 256 5.56 -7.62 -19.60
N ASP A 257 4.26 -7.57 -19.86
CA ASP A 257 3.53 -8.48 -20.72
C ASP A 257 3.59 -8.06 -22.19
N ALA A 258 3.95 -8.99 -23.07
CA ALA A 258 3.98 -8.77 -24.52
C ALA A 258 2.59 -8.90 -25.16
N CYS A 259 1.64 -9.52 -24.47
CA CYS A 259 0.24 -9.70 -24.84
C CYS A 259 -0.72 -9.33 -23.67
N PRO A 260 -0.75 -8.08 -23.15
CA PRO A 260 -1.42 -7.69 -21.90
C PRO A 260 -2.94 -7.92 -21.78
N THR A 261 -3.58 -8.47 -22.81
CA THR A 261 -5.03 -8.69 -22.84
C THR A 261 -5.39 -10.15 -23.13
N GLU A 262 -4.40 -11.02 -23.31
CA GLU A 262 -4.57 -12.40 -23.69
C GLU A 262 -3.70 -13.29 -22.80
N PHE A 263 -4.34 -13.98 -21.86
CA PHE A 263 -3.66 -14.86 -20.92
C PHE A 263 -2.63 -15.76 -21.60
N GLY A 264 -1.37 -15.68 -21.18
CA GLY A 264 -0.30 -16.43 -21.79
C GLY A 264 0.65 -17.14 -20.83
N LEU A 265 1.75 -17.62 -21.40
CA LEU A 265 2.78 -18.35 -20.67
C LEU A 265 3.92 -17.41 -20.28
N ALA A 266 4.39 -17.53 -19.05
CA ALA A 266 5.57 -16.80 -18.58
C ALA A 266 6.84 -17.07 -19.43
N SER A 267 6.95 -18.26 -20.04
CA SER A 267 8.05 -18.59 -20.98
C SER A 267 7.99 -17.78 -22.28
N LEU A 268 6.82 -17.24 -22.62
CA LEU A 268 6.53 -16.47 -23.83
C LEU A 268 6.16 -15.02 -23.53
N GLN A 269 6.57 -14.51 -22.36
CA GLN A 269 6.33 -13.13 -21.92
C GLN A 269 4.84 -12.76 -21.93
N GLY A 270 3.99 -13.67 -21.48
CA GLY A 270 2.55 -13.44 -21.32
C GLY A 270 1.74 -13.64 -22.59
N CYS A 271 2.35 -14.17 -23.66
CA CYS A 271 1.60 -14.51 -24.86
C CYS A 271 1.09 -15.96 -24.87
N PRO A 272 -0.08 -16.22 -25.47
CA PRO A 272 -0.61 -17.56 -25.67
C PRO A 272 0.22 -18.34 -26.70
N ASP A 273 0.22 -19.67 -26.54
CA ASP A 273 0.77 -20.67 -27.46
C ASP A 273 -0.24 -21.83 -27.51
N ARG A 274 -1.11 -21.78 -28.51
CA ARG A 274 -2.31 -22.60 -28.57
C ARG A 274 -2.05 -24.04 -28.96
N ASP A 275 -1.08 -24.26 -29.84
CA ASP A 275 -0.70 -25.61 -30.29
C ASP A 275 0.45 -26.22 -29.48
N GLY A 276 1.13 -25.41 -28.66
CA GLY A 276 2.13 -25.86 -27.70
C GLY A 276 3.48 -26.17 -28.34
N ASP A 277 3.80 -25.58 -29.50
CA ASP A 277 5.06 -25.81 -30.20
C ASP A 277 6.23 -24.96 -29.66
N GLY A 278 5.94 -24.03 -28.75
CA GLY A 278 6.90 -23.14 -28.11
C GLY A 278 7.08 -21.79 -28.81
N ILE A 279 6.26 -21.46 -29.80
CA ILE A 279 6.19 -20.15 -30.46
C ILE A 279 4.87 -19.49 -30.06
N ALA A 280 4.93 -18.22 -29.68
CA ALA A 280 3.71 -17.48 -29.33
C ALA A 280 2.80 -17.30 -30.55
N ASP A 281 1.48 -17.37 -30.38
CA ASP A 281 0.47 -17.22 -31.45
C ASP A 281 0.72 -15.97 -32.33
N LYS A 282 1.25 -14.89 -31.75
CA LYS A 282 1.55 -13.63 -32.47
C LYS A 282 2.76 -13.72 -33.42
N ASP A 283 3.66 -14.65 -33.15
CA ASP A 283 4.88 -14.91 -33.92
C ASP A 283 4.78 -16.21 -34.74
N ASP A 284 3.73 -17.00 -34.53
CA ASP A 284 3.42 -18.24 -35.21
C ASP A 284 2.69 -18.01 -36.55
N ALA A 285 3.17 -18.66 -37.61
CA ALA A 285 2.57 -18.58 -38.94
C ALA A 285 1.52 -19.67 -39.21
N CYS A 286 1.35 -20.61 -38.28
CA CYS A 286 0.37 -21.69 -38.22
C CYS A 286 -0.12 -21.92 -36.75
N PRO A 287 -0.75 -20.93 -36.07
CA PRO A 287 -1.00 -20.95 -34.61
C PRO A 287 -1.94 -22.04 -34.06
N ASP A 288 -2.47 -22.91 -34.92
CA ASP A 288 -3.39 -23.99 -34.56
C ASP A 288 -2.78 -25.38 -34.83
N GLU A 289 -1.55 -25.45 -35.36
CA GLU A 289 -0.88 -26.68 -35.79
C GLU A 289 0.61 -26.64 -35.46
N ALA A 290 1.00 -27.42 -34.45
CA ALA A 290 2.38 -27.41 -33.95
C ALA A 290 3.41 -27.69 -35.05
N GLY A 291 4.43 -26.84 -35.12
CA GLY A 291 5.43 -26.90 -36.18
C GLY A 291 6.86 -26.67 -35.73
N LEU A 292 7.71 -26.35 -36.71
CA LEU A 292 9.13 -26.15 -36.50
C LEU A 292 9.44 -24.66 -36.37
N ALA A 293 10.26 -24.29 -35.38
CA ALA A 293 10.78 -22.92 -35.25
C ALA A 293 11.49 -22.41 -36.52
N ALA A 294 12.16 -23.31 -37.27
CA ALA A 294 12.78 -22.97 -38.57
C ALA A 294 11.76 -22.53 -39.65
N LEU A 295 10.50 -22.93 -39.49
CA LEU A 295 9.38 -22.68 -40.39
C LEU A 295 8.33 -21.75 -39.76
N LYS A 296 8.69 -21.03 -38.70
CA LYS A 296 7.80 -20.12 -37.95
C LYS A 296 6.52 -20.83 -37.47
N GLY A 297 6.68 -21.99 -36.87
CA GLY A 297 5.60 -22.73 -36.22
C GLY A 297 4.73 -23.55 -37.16
N CYS A 298 5.10 -23.64 -38.44
CA CYS A 298 4.38 -24.51 -39.37
C CYS A 298 4.94 -25.93 -39.44
N PRO A 299 4.08 -26.95 -39.61
CA PRO A 299 4.51 -28.32 -39.82
C PRO A 299 5.18 -28.52 -41.19
N ASP A 300 6.01 -29.56 -41.27
CA ASP A 300 6.70 -30.04 -42.48
C ASP A 300 6.70 -31.57 -42.42
N ALA A 301 5.67 -32.16 -43.02
CA ALA A 301 5.33 -33.56 -42.84
C ALA A 301 6.28 -34.52 -43.57
N ASP A 302 6.94 -34.08 -44.65
CA ASP A 302 7.92 -34.89 -45.39
C ASP A 302 9.39 -34.49 -45.15
N GLY A 303 9.64 -33.38 -44.46
CA GLY A 303 10.94 -32.96 -43.99
C GLY A 303 11.82 -32.36 -45.08
N ASP A 304 11.25 -31.81 -46.16
CA ASP A 304 11.99 -31.24 -47.28
C ASP A 304 12.42 -29.77 -47.06
N GLY A 305 11.96 -29.16 -45.96
CA GLY A 305 12.24 -27.78 -45.58
C GLY A 305 11.27 -26.74 -46.17
N VAL A 306 10.16 -27.17 -46.76
CA VAL A 306 9.00 -26.36 -47.14
C VAL A 306 7.85 -26.70 -46.20
N ALA A 307 7.24 -25.68 -45.57
CA ALA A 307 6.10 -25.91 -44.69
C ALA A 307 4.89 -26.46 -45.47
N ASP A 308 4.08 -27.32 -44.84
CA ASP A 308 2.93 -27.99 -45.49
C ASP A 308 1.97 -27.01 -46.17
N LYS A 309 1.79 -25.82 -45.60
CA LYS A 309 0.93 -24.76 -46.18
C LYS A 309 1.48 -24.15 -47.48
N ASP A 310 2.79 -24.24 -47.68
CA ASP A 310 3.53 -23.69 -48.82
C ASP A 310 4.00 -24.80 -49.78
N ASP A 311 3.82 -26.07 -49.41
CA ASP A 311 4.17 -27.25 -50.18
C ASP A 311 2.99 -27.72 -51.06
N LYS A 312 3.27 -27.93 -52.35
CA LYS A 312 2.28 -28.49 -53.29
C LYS A 312 2.17 -30.01 -53.21
N CYS A 313 3.15 -30.67 -52.60
CA CYS A 313 3.24 -32.09 -52.39
C CYS A 313 3.59 -32.44 -50.92
N PRO A 314 2.77 -32.08 -49.91
CA PRO A 314 3.11 -32.15 -48.46
C PRO A 314 3.44 -33.53 -47.85
N THR A 315 3.53 -34.56 -48.67
CA THR A 315 3.78 -35.95 -48.24
C THR A 315 4.92 -36.58 -49.03
N VAL A 316 5.55 -35.84 -49.95
CA VAL A 316 6.57 -36.31 -50.87
C VAL A 316 7.63 -35.25 -51.06
N ALA A 317 8.77 -35.44 -50.38
CA ALA A 317 9.85 -34.48 -50.36
C ALA A 317 10.30 -34.03 -51.75
N GLY A 318 10.50 -32.72 -51.90
CA GLY A 318 11.01 -32.11 -53.11
C GLY A 318 11.83 -30.85 -52.85
N PRO A 319 12.43 -30.26 -53.90
CA PRO A 319 13.17 -29.03 -53.74
C PRO A 319 12.23 -27.83 -53.55
N LYS A 320 12.60 -26.90 -52.68
CA LYS A 320 11.97 -25.56 -52.57
C LYS A 320 11.81 -24.84 -53.92
N ALA A 321 12.72 -25.06 -54.87
CA ALA A 321 12.64 -24.51 -56.22
C ALA A 321 11.39 -24.96 -57.01
N ASN A 322 10.77 -26.07 -56.61
CA ASN A 322 9.53 -26.60 -57.17
C ASN A 322 8.38 -26.65 -56.14
N ALA A 323 8.41 -25.78 -55.13
CA ALA A 323 7.40 -25.71 -54.08
C ALA A 323 7.13 -27.07 -53.42
N GLY A 324 8.21 -27.75 -53.01
CA GLY A 324 8.19 -29.02 -52.28
C GLY A 324 7.84 -30.26 -53.10
N CYS A 325 7.51 -30.11 -54.40
CA CYS A 325 7.30 -31.28 -55.26
C CYS A 325 8.59 -31.79 -55.91
N PRO A 326 8.83 -33.12 -56.01
CA PRO A 326 9.90 -33.66 -56.84
C PRO A 326 9.70 -33.25 -58.31
N TRP A 327 10.80 -33.09 -59.04
CA TRP A 327 10.74 -32.86 -60.48
C TRP A 327 10.34 -34.17 -61.19
N PRO A 328 9.38 -34.14 -62.13
CA PRO A 328 9.02 -35.32 -62.90
C PRO A 328 10.15 -35.76 -63.84
N ASP A 329 10.21 -37.06 -64.09
CA ASP A 329 11.01 -37.76 -65.11
C ASP A 329 10.04 -38.72 -65.81
N THR A 330 9.38 -38.20 -66.86
CA THR A 330 8.20 -38.82 -67.47
C THR A 330 8.56 -40.10 -68.22
N ASP A 331 9.73 -40.16 -68.85
CA ASP A 331 10.17 -41.35 -69.59
C ASP A 331 11.15 -42.24 -68.82
N GLY A 332 11.70 -41.80 -67.70
CA GLY A 332 12.53 -42.59 -66.80
C GLY A 332 13.93 -42.83 -67.35
N ASP A 333 14.52 -41.83 -68.02
CA ASP A 333 15.88 -41.89 -68.57
C ASP A 333 16.95 -41.25 -67.67
N SER A 334 16.56 -40.79 -66.48
CA SER A 334 17.38 -40.10 -65.49
C SER A 334 17.75 -38.64 -65.82
N VAL A 335 17.14 -38.04 -66.84
CA VAL A 335 17.13 -36.60 -67.11
C VAL A 335 15.74 -36.07 -66.76
N LEU A 336 15.67 -35.14 -65.80
CA LEU A 336 14.40 -34.57 -65.35
C LEU A 336 13.72 -33.82 -66.51
N ASP A 337 12.38 -33.83 -66.58
CA ASP A 337 11.60 -33.19 -67.66
C ASP A 337 11.98 -31.71 -67.90
N LYS A 338 12.48 -31.02 -66.86
CA LYS A 338 12.93 -29.62 -66.96
C LYS A 338 14.28 -29.43 -67.67
N ASP A 339 15.10 -30.48 -67.70
CA ASP A 339 16.43 -30.51 -68.32
C ASP A 339 16.47 -31.44 -69.56
N ASP A 340 15.38 -32.17 -69.83
CA ASP A 340 15.23 -33.11 -70.94
C ASP A 340 14.72 -32.41 -72.22
N LYS A 341 15.45 -32.56 -73.33
CA LYS A 341 15.04 -32.05 -74.65
C LYS A 341 14.00 -32.93 -75.34
N CYS A 342 13.87 -34.19 -74.91
CA CYS A 342 12.96 -35.19 -75.40
C CYS A 342 12.12 -35.85 -74.27
N PRO A 343 11.30 -35.10 -73.47
CA PRO A 343 10.68 -35.54 -72.20
C PRO A 343 9.74 -36.76 -72.21
N THR A 344 9.56 -37.40 -73.35
CA THR A 344 8.64 -38.53 -73.54
C THR A 344 9.30 -39.72 -74.25
N VAL A 345 10.60 -39.62 -74.56
CA VAL A 345 11.35 -40.60 -75.35
C VAL A 345 12.72 -40.81 -74.73
N LYS A 346 12.87 -41.94 -74.03
CA LYS A 346 14.12 -42.33 -73.36
C LYS A 346 15.37 -42.03 -74.19
N GLY A 347 16.24 -41.20 -73.64
CA GLY A 347 17.56 -40.92 -74.19
C GLY A 347 18.70 -41.30 -73.26
N THR A 348 19.84 -40.63 -73.49
CA THR A 348 21.02 -40.77 -72.63
C THR A 348 21.32 -39.43 -71.96
N VAL A 349 21.87 -39.48 -70.74
CA VAL A 349 22.34 -38.28 -70.03
C VAL A 349 23.37 -37.49 -70.87
N ALA A 350 24.16 -38.19 -71.70
CA ALA A 350 25.16 -37.58 -72.58
C ALA A 350 24.53 -36.74 -73.71
N ASN A 351 23.29 -37.01 -74.08
CA ASN A 351 22.55 -36.35 -75.16
C ASN A 351 21.31 -35.60 -74.65
N GLU A 352 21.38 -35.07 -73.42
CA GLU A 352 20.34 -34.21 -72.82
C GLU A 352 18.93 -34.83 -72.88
N GLY A 353 18.85 -36.14 -72.61
CA GLY A 353 17.60 -36.91 -72.56
C GLY A 353 17.05 -37.32 -73.93
N CYS A 354 17.75 -37.01 -75.02
CA CYS A 354 17.35 -37.47 -76.35
C CYS A 354 18.06 -38.78 -76.75
N PRO A 355 17.39 -39.66 -77.53
CA PRO A 355 18.00 -40.89 -78.03
C PRO A 355 19.19 -40.62 -78.94
N GLU A 356 20.26 -41.40 -78.78
CA GLU A 356 21.43 -41.33 -79.66
C GLU A 356 21.08 -41.81 -81.06
N VAL A 357 21.45 -41.01 -82.06
CA VAL A 357 21.26 -41.38 -83.46
C VAL A 357 22.32 -42.42 -83.82
N SER A 358 21.91 -43.64 -84.17
CA SER A 358 22.85 -44.68 -84.55
C SER A 358 23.68 -44.27 -85.79
N ASP A 359 24.93 -44.76 -85.88
CA ASP A 359 25.83 -44.48 -87.00
C ASP A 359 25.17 -44.78 -88.37
N GLU A 360 24.25 -45.75 -88.41
CA GLU A 360 23.48 -46.11 -89.61
C GLU A 360 22.47 -45.04 -90.03
N VAL A 361 21.86 -44.34 -89.08
CA VAL A 361 20.91 -43.24 -89.34
C VAL A 361 21.65 -41.97 -89.73
N VAL A 362 22.80 -41.69 -89.10
CA VAL A 362 23.69 -40.58 -89.49
C VAL A 362 24.20 -40.78 -90.92
N LYS A 363 24.59 -42.01 -91.29
CA LYS A 363 25.05 -42.33 -92.65
C LYS A 363 23.96 -42.13 -93.70
N LYS A 364 22.72 -42.56 -93.42
CA LYS A 364 21.56 -42.34 -94.31
C LYS A 364 21.17 -40.87 -94.47
N LEU A 365 21.35 -40.04 -93.45
CA LEU A 365 21.08 -38.59 -93.51
C LEU A 365 22.15 -37.80 -94.29
N ASN A 366 23.40 -38.29 -94.31
CA ASN A 366 24.52 -37.66 -95.04
C ASN A 366 24.65 -38.13 -96.50
N ASP A 367 23.97 -39.23 -96.88
CA ASP A 367 23.96 -39.78 -98.25
C ASP A 367 22.85 -39.16 -99.14
N TYR A 368 22.16 -38.12 -98.65
CA TYR A 368 21.18 -37.28 -99.37
C TYR A 368 21.69 -35.85 -99.47
#